data_AF-A0A930DP92-F1
#
_entry.id   AF-A0A930DP92-F1
#
_cell.length_a   1.000
_cell.length_b   1.000
_cell.length_c   1.000
_cell.angle_alpha   90.00
_cell.angle_beta   90.00
_cell.angle_gamma   90.00
#
_symmetry.space_group_name_H-M   'P 1'
#
loop_
_entity.id
_entity.type
_entity.pdbx_description
1 polymer ?
#
loop_
_entity_poly.entity_id
_entity_poly.type
_entity_poly.pdbx_seq_one_letter_code
_entity_poly.pdbx_strand_id
1 'polypeptide(L)'
;MMKMKTILISLMLGILFSFTCFAADGQLSFSDPSGNVGENITLNLKVKSDTPLSRADISLRYDGNALQFVSGTDTDGGAGTLRVHGSGDQSESNTLAYILEFKVLSAGTSTINVEKQEVYTQDESLLNLTHVGASTVTATGGEAGSTESVSESASSETEESKEEKEETVNEGVKLTAKDKSITIMNPGSDVQVPAGFLESTIDVDGHQVKGWVWKAESDHQYIIIYGMNDAGDLNFYRYDLKEKTIQRYFQDPLEEEQKKNAESYPELLNRY
;
A
#
# COMPACT_ATOMS: atom_id res chain seq x y z
N MET A 1 26.90 31.04 -58.83
CA MET A 1 26.81 31.30 -57.38
C MET A 1 25.36 31.31 -56.87
N MET A 2 24.58 30.23 -57.08
CA MET A 2 23.16 30.16 -56.67
C MET A 2 22.84 29.06 -55.64
N LYS A 3 23.84 28.35 -55.12
CA LYS A 3 23.62 27.23 -54.17
C LYS A 3 23.80 27.61 -52.68
N MET A 4 24.30 28.82 -52.39
CA MET A 4 24.62 29.24 -51.03
C MET A 4 23.56 30.13 -50.38
N LYS A 5 22.62 30.69 -51.16
CA LYS A 5 21.50 31.51 -50.65
C LYS A 5 20.31 30.68 -50.15
N THR A 6 20.09 29.50 -50.73
CA THR A 6 19.01 28.57 -50.32
C THR A 6 19.30 27.89 -48.98
N ILE A 7 20.58 27.69 -48.63
CA ILE A 7 20.99 27.09 -47.35
C ILE A 7 20.77 28.05 -46.18
N LEU A 8 20.98 29.36 -46.38
CA LEU A 8 20.77 30.37 -45.34
C LEU A 8 19.27 30.64 -45.06
N ILE A 9 18.41 30.48 -46.07
CA ILE A 9 16.94 30.62 -45.92
C ILE A 9 16.32 29.36 -45.28
N SER A 10 16.89 28.17 -45.53
CA SER A 10 16.48 26.92 -44.87
C SER A 10 16.81 26.91 -43.36
N LEU A 11 17.93 27.52 -42.96
CA LEU A 11 18.36 27.57 -41.56
C LEU A 11 17.57 28.59 -40.70
N MET A 12 17.00 29.63 -41.31
CA MET A 12 16.18 30.65 -40.61
C MET A 12 14.69 30.29 -40.48
N LEU A 13 14.21 29.25 -41.17
CA LEU A 13 12.80 28.84 -41.11
C LEU A 13 12.51 27.78 -40.02
N GLY A 14 13.56 27.16 -39.45
CA GLY A 14 13.44 26.12 -38.42
C GLY A 14 13.28 26.62 -36.98
N ILE A 15 13.40 27.93 -36.72
CA ILE A 15 13.40 28.50 -35.36
C ILE A 15 12.03 29.10 -34.96
N LEU A 16 11.02 29.05 -35.85
CA LEU A 16 9.71 29.71 -35.63
C LEU A 16 8.55 28.75 -35.29
N PHE A 17 8.79 27.45 -35.14
CA PHE A 17 7.78 26.49 -34.69
C PHE A 17 8.05 26.02 -33.26
N SER A 18 7.82 26.92 -32.30
CA SER A 18 7.56 26.51 -30.92
C SER A 18 6.15 25.91 -30.89
N PHE A 19 6.04 24.59 -30.99
CA PHE A 19 4.77 23.92 -30.72
C PHE A 19 4.49 24.08 -29.22
N THR A 20 3.48 24.87 -28.89
CA THR A 20 2.90 24.84 -27.54
C THR A 20 2.30 23.46 -27.33
N CYS A 21 2.97 22.62 -26.55
CA CYS A 21 2.37 21.39 -26.04
C CYS A 21 1.37 21.83 -24.95
N PHE A 22 0.08 21.65 -25.21
CA PHE A 22 -0.95 21.74 -24.16
C PHE A 22 -1.07 20.35 -23.55
N ALA A 23 -0.63 20.19 -22.31
CA ALA A 23 -0.98 19.00 -21.53
C ALA A 23 -2.44 19.16 -21.09
N ALA A 24 -3.25 18.12 -21.28
CA ALA A 24 -4.58 18.09 -20.69
C ALA A 24 -4.45 18.03 -19.16
N ASP A 25 -5.32 18.78 -18.48
CA ASP A 25 -5.28 18.92 -17.03
C ASP A 25 -6.42 18.12 -16.38
N GLY A 26 -6.08 17.40 -15.33
CA GLY A 26 -7.02 16.59 -14.56
C GLY A 26 -6.96 16.85 -13.06
N GLN A 27 -7.96 16.30 -12.37
CA GLN A 27 -8.05 16.24 -10.92
C GLN A 27 -8.44 14.85 -10.48
N LEU A 28 -7.74 14.31 -9.48
CA LEU A 28 -8.07 13.08 -8.79
C LEU A 28 -8.66 13.44 -7.43
N SER A 29 -9.86 12.96 -7.13
CA SER A 29 -10.66 13.34 -5.97
C SER A 29 -11.28 12.13 -5.29
N PHE A 30 -11.54 12.25 -3.99
CA PHE A 30 -12.17 11.22 -3.18
C PHE A 30 -13.43 11.75 -2.49
N SER A 31 -14.32 10.84 -2.09
CA SER A 31 -15.28 11.11 -1.02
C SER A 31 -14.66 10.89 0.36
N ASP A 32 -15.31 11.40 1.41
CA ASP A 32 -14.91 11.20 2.81
C ASP A 32 -16.00 10.41 3.56
N PRO A 33 -15.96 9.06 3.52
CA PRO A 33 -17.02 8.25 4.10
C PRO A 33 -16.97 8.23 5.63
N SER A 34 -18.12 7.90 6.24
CA SER A 34 -18.24 7.68 7.68
C SER A 34 -19.11 6.46 7.96
N GLY A 35 -18.86 5.79 9.09
CA GLY A 35 -19.59 4.58 9.48
C GLY A 35 -19.19 4.07 10.85
N ASN A 36 -19.87 3.04 11.34
CA ASN A 36 -19.55 2.41 12.62
C ASN A 36 -18.53 1.29 12.46
N VAL A 37 -17.80 0.98 13.54
CA VAL A 37 -16.96 -0.22 13.60
C VAL A 37 -17.79 -1.46 13.29
N GLY A 38 -17.30 -2.27 12.34
CA GLY A 38 -17.94 -3.50 11.87
C GLY A 38 -18.77 -3.33 10.60
N GLU A 39 -19.12 -2.10 10.21
CA GLU A 39 -19.89 -1.82 8.99
C GLU A 39 -18.99 -1.71 7.75
N ASN A 40 -19.59 -1.96 6.59
CA ASN A 40 -18.98 -1.63 5.31
C ASN A 40 -19.33 -0.19 4.92
N ILE A 41 -18.33 0.55 4.45
CA ILE A 41 -18.42 1.91 3.97
C ILE A 41 -17.93 2.00 2.53
N THR A 42 -18.45 2.98 1.78
CA THR A 42 -18.14 3.16 0.37
C THR A 42 -17.29 4.41 0.15
N LEU A 43 -16.14 4.22 -0.47
CA LEU A 43 -15.27 5.28 -0.96
C LEU A 43 -15.46 5.46 -2.47
N ASN A 44 -15.73 6.69 -2.89
CA ASN A 44 -15.74 7.06 -4.30
C ASN A 44 -14.44 7.75 -4.67
N LEU A 45 -13.70 7.19 -5.62
CA LEU A 45 -12.55 7.80 -6.25
C LEU A 45 -12.95 8.25 -7.67
N LYS A 46 -12.67 9.51 -8.01
CA LYS A 46 -12.95 10.05 -9.34
C LYS A 46 -11.75 10.80 -9.89
N VAL A 47 -11.36 10.46 -11.12
CA VAL A 47 -10.47 11.25 -11.95
C VAL A 47 -11.33 11.99 -12.98
N LYS A 48 -11.21 13.31 -13.04
CA LYS A 48 -11.94 14.13 -14.01
C LYS A 48 -10.96 15.04 -14.74
N SER A 49 -11.16 15.21 -16.05
CA SER A 49 -10.34 16.11 -16.85
C SER A 49 -11.17 16.93 -17.85
N ASP A 50 -10.50 17.81 -18.58
CA ASP A 50 -11.05 18.58 -19.69
C ASP A 50 -11.08 17.80 -21.02
N THR A 51 -10.45 16.63 -21.08
CA THR A 51 -10.36 15.77 -22.27
C THR A 51 -10.82 14.34 -21.98
N PRO A 52 -11.13 13.53 -23.02
CA PRO A 52 -11.48 12.14 -22.81
C PRO A 52 -10.34 11.30 -22.19
N LEU A 53 -10.68 10.46 -21.23
CA LEU A 53 -9.77 9.59 -20.47
C LEU A 53 -9.81 8.15 -20.99
N SER A 54 -8.69 7.43 -20.88
CA SER A 54 -8.53 6.03 -21.30
C SER A 54 -8.51 5.10 -20.08
N ARG A 55 -7.53 5.29 -19.18
CA ARG A 55 -7.34 4.44 -17.99
C ARG A 55 -6.55 5.19 -16.92
N ALA A 56 -6.52 4.63 -15.72
CA ALA A 56 -5.61 5.04 -14.67
C ALA A 56 -4.84 3.83 -14.11
N ASP A 57 -3.74 4.11 -13.43
CA ASP A 57 -3.01 3.21 -12.53
C ASP A 57 -2.60 4.01 -11.30
N ILE A 58 -3.27 3.75 -10.18
CA ILE A 58 -3.19 4.55 -8.95
C ILE A 58 -2.90 3.60 -7.79
N SER A 59 -1.78 3.83 -7.11
CA SER A 59 -1.44 3.13 -5.87
C SER A 59 -1.97 3.91 -4.67
N LEU A 60 -2.79 3.26 -3.85
CA LEU A 60 -3.36 3.82 -2.62
C LEU A 60 -2.76 3.15 -1.38
N ARG A 61 -2.63 3.93 -0.32
CA ARG A 61 -2.22 3.47 1.01
C ARG A 61 -3.30 3.79 2.04
N TYR A 62 -3.65 2.81 2.86
CA TYR A 62 -4.56 2.95 3.98
C TYR A 62 -4.04 2.22 5.23
N ASP A 63 -4.61 2.51 6.40
CA ASP A 63 -4.31 1.78 7.63
C ASP A 63 -5.14 0.49 7.72
N GLY A 64 -4.48 -0.66 7.52
CA GLY A 64 -5.08 -1.99 7.61
C GLY A 64 -5.60 -2.39 9.00
N ASN A 65 -5.27 -1.63 10.05
CA ASN A 65 -5.83 -1.85 11.39
C ASN A 65 -7.13 -1.07 11.61
N ALA A 66 -7.37 -0.02 10.81
CA ALA A 66 -8.56 0.81 10.90
C ALA A 66 -9.60 0.43 9.86
N LEU A 67 -9.16 -0.02 8.68
CA LEU A 67 -10.01 -0.40 7.57
C LEU A 67 -9.54 -1.74 7.00
N GLN A 68 -10.46 -2.50 6.41
CA GLN A 68 -10.16 -3.69 5.61
C GLN A 68 -10.78 -3.50 4.24
N PHE A 69 -9.99 -3.62 3.18
CA PHE A 69 -10.53 -3.64 1.82
C PHE A 69 -11.41 -4.88 1.61
N VAL A 70 -12.62 -4.67 1.07
CA VAL A 70 -13.61 -5.72 0.79
C VAL A 70 -13.67 -5.99 -0.71
N SER A 71 -13.89 -4.94 -1.50
CA SER A 71 -14.02 -5.02 -2.95
C SER A 71 -13.82 -3.65 -3.60
N GLY A 72 -13.60 -3.59 -4.92
CA GLY A 72 -13.62 -2.33 -5.63
C GLY A 72 -13.61 -2.47 -7.15
N THR A 73 -14.06 -1.41 -7.84
CA THR A 73 -14.00 -1.33 -9.31
C THR A 73 -12.56 -1.32 -9.77
N ASP A 74 -12.16 -2.27 -10.62
CA ASP A 74 -10.81 -2.40 -11.17
C ASP A 74 -9.71 -2.20 -10.11
N THR A 75 -9.93 -2.76 -8.92
CA THR A 75 -9.07 -2.54 -7.76
C THR A 75 -8.62 -3.87 -7.19
N ASP A 76 -7.31 -4.05 -7.10
CA ASP A 76 -6.69 -5.20 -6.46
C ASP A 76 -5.85 -4.76 -5.25
N GLY A 77 -5.56 -5.72 -4.37
CA GLY A 77 -4.69 -5.52 -3.21
C GLY A 77 -5.38 -5.85 -1.89
N GLY A 78 -4.89 -5.23 -0.81
CA GLY A 78 -5.30 -5.53 0.55
C GLY A 78 -4.19 -5.20 1.55
N ALA A 79 -4.42 -5.49 2.83
CA ALA A 79 -3.41 -5.33 3.89
C ALA A 79 -2.73 -3.94 3.92
N GLY A 80 -3.47 -2.88 3.63
CA GLY A 80 -3.00 -1.50 3.69
C GLY A 80 -2.49 -0.90 2.38
N THR A 81 -2.44 -1.63 1.28
CA THR A 81 -2.08 -1.10 -0.05
C THR A 81 -3.06 -1.59 -1.11
N LEU A 82 -3.51 -0.70 -1.99
CA LEU A 82 -4.38 -1.02 -3.13
C LEU A 82 -3.79 -0.48 -4.43
N ARG A 83 -4.12 -1.13 -5.53
CA ARG A 83 -3.88 -0.63 -6.89
C ARG A 83 -5.23 -0.52 -7.59
N VAL A 84 -5.65 0.71 -7.87
CA VAL A 84 -6.79 1.01 -8.73
C VAL A 84 -6.25 1.16 -10.14
N HIS A 85 -6.70 0.34 -11.07
CA HIS A 85 -6.21 0.34 -12.45
C HIS A 85 -7.35 0.31 -13.46
N GLY A 86 -7.04 0.24 -14.75
CA GLY A 86 -8.05 0.11 -15.79
C GLY A 86 -8.92 1.36 -15.98
N SER A 87 -10.09 1.16 -16.55
CA SER A 87 -10.97 2.24 -17.02
C SER A 87 -12.02 2.67 -16.00
N GLY A 88 -12.30 1.85 -14.98
CA GLY A 88 -13.42 2.10 -14.07
C GLY A 88 -14.75 2.23 -14.80
N ASP A 89 -15.69 2.94 -14.18
CA ASP A 89 -16.91 3.42 -14.84
C ASP A 89 -16.60 4.68 -15.66
N GLN A 90 -16.82 4.59 -16.97
CA GLN A 90 -16.68 5.69 -17.95
C GLN A 90 -18.03 6.13 -18.53
N SER A 91 -19.05 6.26 -17.68
CA SER A 91 -20.33 6.85 -18.09
C SER A 91 -20.20 8.26 -18.69
N GLU A 92 -19.15 9.00 -18.32
CA GLU A 92 -18.72 10.25 -18.97
C GLU A 92 -17.31 10.05 -19.53
N SER A 93 -17.06 10.40 -20.80
CA SER A 93 -15.78 10.11 -21.45
C SER A 93 -14.57 10.80 -20.83
N ASN A 94 -14.77 11.89 -20.07
CA ASN A 94 -13.73 12.65 -19.39
C ASN A 94 -13.66 12.36 -17.87
N THR A 95 -14.32 11.30 -17.41
CA THR A 95 -14.35 10.90 -16.00
C THR A 95 -14.08 9.41 -15.89
N LEU A 96 -13.11 9.04 -15.04
CA LEU A 96 -12.93 7.66 -14.57
C LEU A 96 -13.45 7.60 -13.13
N ALA A 97 -14.43 6.74 -12.86
CA ALA A 97 -14.98 6.56 -11.52
C ALA A 97 -14.73 5.15 -11.00
N TYR A 98 -14.27 5.06 -9.75
CA TYR A 98 -13.99 3.82 -9.05
C TYR A 98 -14.69 3.83 -7.70
N ILE A 99 -15.37 2.74 -7.38
CA ILE A 99 -16.04 2.55 -6.10
C ILE A 99 -15.27 1.49 -5.34
N LEU A 100 -14.80 1.83 -4.15
CA LEU A 100 -14.10 0.92 -3.26
C LEU A 100 -14.93 0.73 -1.99
N GLU A 101 -15.00 -0.50 -1.51
CA GLU A 101 -15.70 -0.89 -0.30
C GLU A 101 -14.69 -1.28 0.77
N PHE A 102 -14.85 -0.71 1.96
CA PHE A 102 -14.02 -1.01 3.11
C PHE A 102 -14.89 -1.41 4.29
N LYS A 103 -14.46 -2.42 5.05
CA LYS A 103 -15.01 -2.69 6.38
C LYS A 103 -14.26 -1.87 7.42
N VAL A 104 -14.97 -1.23 8.32
CA VAL A 104 -14.39 -0.46 9.43
C VAL A 104 -13.98 -1.40 10.55
N LEU A 105 -12.72 -1.33 10.98
CA LEU A 105 -12.15 -2.17 12.03
C LEU A 105 -11.94 -1.44 13.36
N SER A 106 -11.69 -0.13 13.33
CA SER A 106 -11.48 0.66 14.54
C SER A 106 -12.15 2.04 14.45
N ALA A 107 -12.54 2.57 15.61
CA ALA A 107 -13.11 3.91 15.71
C ALA A 107 -12.01 4.98 15.65
N GLY A 108 -12.36 6.18 15.19
CA GLY A 108 -11.44 7.30 14.99
C GLY A 108 -11.37 7.73 13.53
N THR A 109 -10.34 8.50 13.20
CA THR A 109 -10.13 8.99 11.84
C THR A 109 -8.97 8.25 11.19
N SER A 110 -9.18 7.74 9.98
CA SER A 110 -8.15 7.13 9.14
C SER A 110 -8.10 7.82 7.78
N THR A 111 -6.96 7.77 7.09
CA THR A 111 -6.79 8.40 5.77
C THR A 111 -6.40 7.39 4.71
N ILE A 112 -6.90 7.61 3.49
CA ILE A 112 -6.47 6.87 2.30
C ILE A 112 -5.74 7.85 1.39
N ASN A 113 -4.47 7.57 1.12
CA ASN A 113 -3.56 8.47 0.39
C ASN A 113 -3.13 7.86 -0.94
N VAL A 114 -2.88 8.72 -1.92
CA VAL A 114 -2.26 8.33 -3.20
C VAL A 114 -0.73 8.30 -3.02
N GLU A 115 -0.11 7.15 -3.28
CA GLU A 115 1.35 7.01 -3.29
C GLU A 115 1.93 7.20 -4.70
N LYS A 116 1.23 6.71 -5.72
CA LYS A 116 1.60 6.83 -7.13
C LYS A 116 0.35 6.96 -7.99
N GLN A 117 0.47 7.65 -9.11
CA GLN A 117 -0.58 7.77 -10.10
C GLN A 117 0.01 7.90 -11.49
N GLU A 118 -0.63 7.25 -12.45
CA GLU A 118 -0.48 7.48 -13.87
C GLU A 118 -1.89 7.47 -14.48
N VAL A 119 -2.28 8.55 -15.14
CA VAL A 119 -3.58 8.63 -15.82
C VAL A 119 -3.34 8.92 -17.28
N TYR A 120 -4.02 8.20 -18.15
CA TYR A 120 -3.86 8.29 -19.59
C TYR A 120 -5.13 8.84 -20.23
N THR A 121 -4.97 9.80 -21.13
CA THR A 121 -6.03 10.28 -22.03
C THR A 121 -6.27 9.27 -23.16
N GLN A 122 -7.34 9.45 -23.94
CA GLN A 122 -7.71 8.52 -25.02
C GLN A 122 -6.67 8.41 -26.15
N ASP A 123 -5.82 9.42 -26.31
CA ASP A 123 -4.67 9.43 -27.22
C ASP A 123 -3.40 8.80 -26.61
N GLU A 124 -3.52 8.14 -25.46
CA GLU A 124 -2.42 7.47 -24.73
C GLU A 124 -1.34 8.41 -24.20
N SER A 125 -1.65 9.71 -24.09
CA SER A 125 -0.80 10.69 -23.43
C SER A 125 -0.98 10.66 -21.91
N LEU A 126 0.08 10.95 -21.16
CA LEU A 126 -0.02 11.14 -19.72
C LEU A 126 -0.76 12.43 -19.39
N LEU A 127 -1.79 12.34 -18.57
CA LEU A 127 -2.56 13.46 -18.06
C LEU A 127 -1.78 14.17 -16.96
N ASN A 128 -1.77 15.50 -16.98
CA ASN A 128 -1.22 16.29 -15.90
C ASN A 128 -2.26 16.46 -14.79
N LEU A 129 -2.06 15.84 -13.62
CA LEU A 129 -2.94 16.06 -12.48
C LEU A 129 -2.55 17.33 -11.73
N THR A 130 -3.37 18.37 -11.87
CA THR A 130 -3.22 19.64 -11.16
C THR A 130 -3.65 19.55 -9.69
N HIS A 131 -4.44 18.53 -9.35
CA HIS A 131 -4.83 18.21 -7.99
C HIS A 131 -4.88 16.70 -7.77
N VAL A 132 -4.32 16.25 -6.65
CA VAL A 132 -4.43 14.88 -6.15
C VAL A 132 -4.96 14.95 -4.72
N GLY A 133 -6.20 14.52 -4.54
CA GLY A 133 -6.85 14.46 -3.24
C GLY A 133 -6.41 13.27 -2.39
N ALA A 134 -6.91 13.26 -1.17
CA ALA A 134 -6.88 12.11 -0.26
C ALA A 134 -8.29 11.94 0.33
N SER A 135 -8.56 10.77 0.90
CA SER A 135 -9.81 10.53 1.63
C SER A 135 -9.58 10.50 3.13
N THR A 136 -10.53 11.05 3.87
CA THR A 136 -10.66 10.89 5.31
C THR A 136 -11.86 10.01 5.63
N VAL A 137 -11.62 8.91 6.33
CA VAL A 137 -12.65 8.02 6.87
C VAL A 137 -12.89 8.34 8.33
N THR A 138 -14.14 8.62 8.68
CA THR A 138 -14.53 8.87 10.09
C THR A 138 -15.33 7.71 10.63
N ALA A 139 -14.73 6.96 11.55
CA ALA A 139 -15.32 5.80 12.19
C ALA A 139 -15.82 6.12 13.61
N THR A 140 -17.06 5.75 13.92
CA THR A 140 -17.63 5.86 15.27
C THR A 140 -17.63 4.50 15.96
N GLY A 141 -17.40 4.52 17.28
CA GLY A 141 -17.49 3.32 18.11
C GLY A 141 -18.93 2.82 18.19
N GLY A 142 -19.19 1.64 17.62
CA GLY A 142 -20.47 0.94 17.74
C GLY A 142 -20.48 0.04 18.96
N GLU A 143 -21.55 0.10 19.74
CA GLU A 143 -21.82 -0.82 20.85
C GLU A 143 -22.01 -2.24 20.32
N ALA A 144 -21.41 -3.22 21.01
CA ALA A 144 -21.38 -4.62 20.58
C ALA A 144 -22.80 -5.21 20.42
N GLY A 145 -23.28 -5.30 19.19
CA GLY A 145 -24.44 -6.08 18.80
C GLY A 145 -24.02 -7.45 18.29
N SER A 146 -24.15 -8.47 19.14
CA SER A 146 -23.90 -9.87 18.82
C SER A 146 -24.83 -10.43 17.73
N THR A 147 -24.20 -11.11 16.76
CA THR A 147 -24.59 -12.40 16.15
C THR A 147 -25.88 -12.48 15.32
N GLU A 148 -25.74 -12.78 14.03
CA GLU A 148 -26.32 -14.01 13.47
C GLU A 148 -25.57 -14.48 12.21
N SER A 149 -25.07 -15.71 12.33
CA SER A 149 -24.57 -16.57 11.26
C SER A 149 -25.72 -17.20 10.50
N VAL A 150 -25.72 -17.16 9.17
CA VAL A 150 -26.33 -18.20 8.34
C VAL A 150 -25.37 -18.57 7.21
N SER A 151 -24.99 -19.84 7.24
CA SER A 151 -24.34 -20.60 6.18
C SER A 151 -25.36 -20.91 5.09
N GLU A 152 -24.96 -20.84 3.83
CA GLU A 152 -25.44 -21.83 2.86
C GLU A 152 -24.42 -22.08 1.74
N SER A 153 -24.19 -23.37 1.52
CA SER A 153 -23.31 -23.99 0.54
C SER A 153 -23.69 -23.68 -0.91
N ALA A 154 -22.71 -23.65 -1.82
CA ALA A 154 -22.80 -24.39 -3.08
C ALA A 154 -21.46 -24.44 -3.82
N SER A 155 -21.05 -25.69 -4.09
CA SER A 155 -20.40 -26.21 -5.30
C SER A 155 -19.15 -25.54 -5.88
N SER A 156 -18.10 -26.37 -5.93
CA SER A 156 -17.02 -26.33 -6.90
C SER A 156 -17.54 -26.18 -8.33
N GLU A 157 -16.84 -25.41 -9.15
CA GLU A 157 -16.39 -25.87 -10.46
C GLU A 157 -14.95 -25.40 -10.69
N THR A 158 -14.15 -26.36 -11.13
CA THR A 158 -12.76 -26.25 -11.53
C THR A 158 -12.72 -25.67 -12.94
N GLU A 159 -12.00 -24.58 -13.16
CA GLU A 159 -11.44 -24.28 -14.48
C GLU A 159 -9.96 -23.93 -14.38
N GLU A 160 -9.19 -24.85 -14.94
CA GLU A 160 -7.76 -24.79 -15.17
C GLU A 160 -7.48 -23.75 -16.26
N SER A 161 -6.79 -22.65 -15.92
CA SER A 161 -6.20 -21.76 -16.91
C SER A 161 -4.70 -21.70 -16.71
N LYS A 162 -3.97 -21.96 -17.79
CA LYS A 162 -2.51 -22.02 -17.84
C LYS A 162 -1.95 -20.62 -17.65
N GLU A 163 -1.27 -20.38 -16.54
CA GLU A 163 -0.41 -19.21 -16.36
C GLU A 163 0.87 -19.39 -17.17
N GLU A 164 1.01 -18.61 -18.25
CA GLU A 164 2.31 -18.30 -18.81
C GLU A 164 3.03 -17.37 -17.82
N LYS A 165 4.16 -17.86 -17.32
CA LYS A 165 5.00 -17.20 -16.33
C LYS A 165 5.81 -16.10 -17.02
N GLU A 166 5.34 -14.85 -17.00
CA GLU A 166 6.20 -13.71 -17.29
C GLU A 166 7.21 -13.55 -16.13
N GLU A 167 8.48 -13.89 -16.40
CA GLU A 167 9.57 -13.60 -15.48
C GLU A 167 9.80 -12.09 -15.40
N THR A 168 9.74 -11.55 -14.18
CA THR A 168 10.14 -10.17 -13.91
C THR A 168 11.65 -10.01 -14.14
N VAL A 169 12.03 -9.31 -15.21
CA VAL A 169 13.43 -8.95 -15.47
C VAL A 169 13.77 -7.70 -14.65
N ASN A 170 14.58 -7.88 -13.59
CA ASN A 170 15.03 -6.78 -12.74
C ASN A 170 16.44 -6.33 -13.14
N GLU A 171 16.57 -5.32 -13.99
CA GLU A 171 17.86 -4.68 -14.33
C GLU A 171 18.35 -3.74 -13.22
N GLY A 172 18.59 -4.28 -12.01
CA GLY A 172 19.28 -3.58 -10.92
C GLY A 172 18.67 -2.21 -10.55
N VAL A 173 17.46 -2.21 -9.96
CA VAL A 173 16.82 -0.98 -9.48
C VAL A 173 17.48 -0.50 -8.18
N LYS A 174 17.95 0.75 -8.16
CA LYS A 174 18.46 1.40 -6.95
C LYS A 174 17.30 1.84 -6.06
N LEU A 175 17.04 1.10 -5.00
CA LEU A 175 16.13 1.48 -3.93
C LEU A 175 16.86 2.35 -2.90
N THR A 176 16.33 3.53 -2.58
CA THR A 176 16.86 4.38 -1.49
C THR A 176 15.76 4.60 -0.47
N ALA A 177 15.99 4.18 0.77
CA ALA A 177 15.10 4.44 1.89
C ALA A 177 15.51 5.74 2.60
N LYS A 178 14.56 6.43 3.24
CA LYS A 178 14.88 7.55 4.13
C LYS A 178 15.48 7.02 5.43
N ASP A 179 16.47 7.72 5.95
CA ASP A 179 17.03 7.47 7.28
C ASP A 179 15.91 7.54 8.33
N LYS A 180 15.89 6.57 9.24
CA LYS A 180 14.89 6.44 10.30
C LYS A 180 15.59 6.52 11.65
N SER A 181 15.20 7.49 12.47
CA SER A 181 15.59 7.61 13.87
C SER A 181 14.45 7.20 14.81
N ILE A 182 14.81 6.67 15.97
CA ILE A 182 13.91 6.46 17.10
C ILE A 182 14.64 6.79 18.40
N THR A 183 13.90 7.12 19.45
CA THR A 183 14.41 7.19 20.82
C THR A 183 14.13 5.87 21.53
N ILE A 184 15.15 5.12 21.92
CA ILE A 184 14.96 3.83 22.62
C ILE A 184 14.43 4.09 24.03
N MET A 185 13.39 3.34 24.42
CA MET A 185 12.72 3.46 25.71
C MET A 185 12.43 2.08 26.30
N ASN A 186 12.28 2.02 27.62
CA ASN A 186 11.81 0.80 28.26
C ASN A 186 10.29 0.67 28.09
N PRO A 187 9.77 -0.52 27.79
CA PRO A 187 8.34 -0.76 27.75
C PRO A 187 7.71 -0.62 29.15
N GLY A 188 6.47 -0.16 29.18
CA GLY A 188 5.63 -0.20 30.38
C GLY A 188 5.25 -1.64 30.77
N SER A 189 4.76 -1.84 31.99
CA SER A 189 4.35 -3.16 32.48
C SER A 189 3.16 -3.78 31.74
N ASP A 190 2.41 -2.95 31.04
CA ASP A 190 1.25 -3.28 30.21
C ASP A 190 1.63 -3.70 28.78
N VAL A 191 2.86 -3.42 28.35
CA VAL A 191 3.34 -3.75 27.00
C VAL A 191 3.67 -5.24 26.92
N GLN A 192 2.96 -5.95 26.06
CA GLN A 192 3.23 -7.36 25.76
C GLN A 192 4.42 -7.48 24.81
N VAL A 193 5.44 -8.21 25.24
CA VAL A 193 6.60 -8.54 24.41
C VAL A 193 6.19 -9.59 23.36
N PRO A 194 6.64 -9.46 22.10
CA PRO A 194 6.36 -10.46 21.07
C PRO A 194 6.79 -11.87 21.50
N ALA A 195 5.95 -12.85 21.20
CA ALA A 195 6.23 -14.25 21.49
C ALA A 195 7.50 -14.73 20.76
N GLY A 196 8.19 -15.72 21.32
CA GLY A 196 9.39 -16.29 20.70
C GLY A 196 10.71 -15.55 20.98
N PHE A 197 10.68 -14.39 21.66
CA PHE A 197 11.90 -13.67 22.03
C PHE A 197 12.29 -13.80 23.51
N LEU A 198 13.58 -13.67 23.80
CA LEU A 198 14.14 -13.54 25.15
C LEU A 198 14.58 -12.11 25.39
N GLU A 199 14.19 -11.57 26.55
CA GLU A 199 14.72 -10.29 27.02
C GLU A 199 16.23 -10.44 27.26
N SER A 200 16.98 -9.44 26.79
CA SER A 200 18.42 -9.34 26.96
C SER A 200 18.84 -7.87 27.10
N THR A 201 20.07 -7.66 27.55
CA THR A 201 20.72 -6.36 27.51
C THR A 201 21.65 -6.32 26.29
N ILE A 202 21.43 -5.37 25.40
CA ILE A 202 22.11 -5.27 24.11
C ILE A 202 22.87 -3.95 24.03
N ASP A 203 24.07 -3.98 23.45
CA ASP A 203 24.80 -2.76 23.07
C ASP A 203 24.27 -2.25 21.73
N VAL A 204 23.70 -1.04 21.74
CA VAL A 204 23.31 -0.31 20.52
C VAL A 204 24.13 0.98 20.49
N ASP A 205 25.08 1.03 19.58
CA ASP A 205 25.99 2.17 19.38
C ASP A 205 26.65 2.65 20.69
N GLY A 206 27.17 1.72 21.50
CA GLY A 206 27.86 2.01 22.75
C GLY A 206 26.95 2.25 23.96
N HIS A 207 25.63 2.06 23.80
CA HIS A 207 24.66 2.19 24.88
C HIS A 207 24.03 0.83 25.19
N GLN A 208 24.10 0.43 26.46
CA GLN A 208 23.41 -0.76 26.96
C GLN A 208 21.91 -0.47 27.09
N VAL A 209 21.10 -1.13 26.27
CA VAL A 209 19.64 -0.99 26.24
C VAL A 209 18.95 -2.33 26.46
N LYS A 210 17.71 -2.29 26.92
CA LYS A 210 16.84 -3.46 26.94
C LYS A 210 16.39 -3.78 25.51
N GLY A 211 16.53 -5.04 25.12
CA GLY A 211 16.05 -5.54 23.84
C GLY A 211 15.65 -7.01 23.92
N TRP A 212 15.15 -7.55 22.82
CA TRP A 212 14.75 -8.94 22.74
C TRP A 212 15.35 -9.64 21.53
N VAL A 213 15.86 -10.85 21.76
CA VAL A 213 16.52 -11.68 20.75
C VAL A 213 15.73 -12.95 20.50
N TRP A 214 15.76 -13.45 19.27
CA TRP A 214 14.98 -14.63 18.90
C TRP A 214 15.52 -15.89 19.61
N LYS A 215 14.64 -16.63 20.29
CA LYS A 215 15.03 -17.80 21.11
C LYS A 215 15.74 -18.90 20.34
N ALA A 216 15.38 -19.09 19.07
CA ALA A 216 15.86 -20.22 18.28
C ALA A 216 17.23 -19.98 17.63
N GLU A 217 17.77 -18.76 17.73
CA GLU A 217 19.04 -18.39 17.13
C GLU A 217 20.11 -18.18 18.22
N SER A 218 21.37 -18.48 17.89
CA SER A 218 22.52 -18.21 18.76
C SER A 218 23.43 -17.10 18.22
N ASP A 219 23.40 -16.87 16.91
CA ASP A 219 24.03 -15.73 16.23
C ASP A 219 22.95 -14.75 15.78
N HIS A 220 22.58 -13.83 16.67
CA HIS A 220 21.50 -12.89 16.42
C HIS A 220 21.93 -11.82 15.43
N GLN A 221 21.29 -11.81 14.26
CA GLN A 221 21.51 -10.76 13.25
C GLN A 221 20.59 -9.56 13.46
N TYR A 222 19.43 -9.82 14.07
CA TYR A 222 18.43 -8.81 14.39
C TYR A 222 18.10 -8.84 15.87
N ILE A 223 17.74 -7.66 16.38
CA ILE A 223 17.17 -7.50 17.71
C ILE A 223 15.84 -6.77 17.60
N ILE A 224 14.99 -6.96 18.59
CA ILE A 224 13.81 -6.13 18.81
C ILE A 224 14.12 -5.11 19.91
N ILE A 225 13.80 -3.86 19.67
CA ILE A 225 13.92 -2.76 20.63
C ILE A 225 12.59 -2.00 20.71
N TYR A 226 12.28 -1.48 21.88
CA TYR A 226 11.11 -0.64 22.07
C TYR A 226 11.55 0.83 22.04
N GLY A 227 10.81 1.67 21.33
CA GLY A 227 11.21 3.05 21.16
C GLY A 227 10.13 3.94 20.59
N MET A 228 10.40 5.24 20.63
CA MET A 228 9.51 6.31 20.18
C MET A 228 10.01 6.86 18.84
N ASN A 229 9.14 6.96 17.84
CA ASN A 229 9.48 7.64 16.58
C ASN A 229 9.41 9.18 16.72
N ASP A 230 9.77 9.90 15.65
CA ASP A 230 9.71 11.37 15.62
C ASP A 230 8.29 11.95 15.77
N ALA A 231 7.25 11.12 15.56
CA ALA A 231 5.85 11.49 15.78
C ALA A 231 5.40 11.32 17.25
N GLY A 232 6.24 10.73 18.09
CA GLY A 232 5.93 10.44 19.50
C GLY A 232 5.30 9.07 19.75
N ASP A 233 5.18 8.22 18.72
CA ASP A 233 4.56 6.89 18.87
C ASP A 233 5.56 5.88 19.41
N LEU A 234 5.17 5.19 20.48
CA LEU A 234 5.92 4.09 21.05
C LEU A 234 5.58 2.76 20.35
N ASN A 235 6.58 2.06 19.85
CA ASN A 235 6.42 0.78 19.16
C ASN A 235 7.66 -0.12 19.33
N PHE A 236 7.51 -1.38 18.93
CA PHE A 236 8.64 -2.26 18.71
C PHE A 236 9.27 -2.03 17.33
N TYR A 237 10.58 -2.12 17.26
CA TYR A 237 11.40 -1.98 16.06
C TYR A 237 12.36 -3.14 15.95
N ARG A 238 12.53 -3.64 14.73
CA ARG A 238 13.61 -4.56 14.38
C ARG A 238 14.83 -3.74 13.99
N TYR A 239 15.95 -4.02 14.63
CA TYR A 239 17.23 -3.39 14.33
C TYR A 239 18.20 -4.44 13.82
N ASP A 240 18.81 -4.14 12.66
CA ASP A 240 19.88 -4.96 12.09
C ASP A 240 21.21 -4.61 12.75
N LEU A 241 21.83 -5.59 13.41
CA LEU A 241 23.09 -5.38 14.14
C LEU A 241 24.29 -5.17 13.21
N LYS A 242 24.22 -5.64 11.96
CA LYS A 242 25.28 -5.58 10.95
C LYS A 242 25.18 -4.34 10.08
N GLU A 243 24.01 -4.12 9.48
CA GLU A 243 23.75 -3.01 8.56
C GLU A 243 23.32 -1.72 9.25
N LYS A 244 23.01 -1.78 10.56
CA LYS A 244 22.61 -0.63 11.38
C LYS A 244 21.33 0.05 10.87
N THR A 245 20.44 -0.74 10.27
CA THR A 245 19.14 -0.26 9.76
C THR A 245 18.01 -0.56 10.74
N ILE A 246 17.01 0.32 10.77
CA ILE A 246 15.85 0.21 11.67
C ILE A 246 14.57 0.05 10.85
N GLN A 247 13.75 -0.92 11.22
CA GLN A 247 12.41 -1.12 10.66
C GLN A 247 11.40 -1.29 11.80
N ARG A 248 10.13 -0.92 11.58
CA ARG A 248 9.09 -1.21 12.58
C ARG A 248 8.91 -2.73 12.67
N TYR A 249 8.88 -3.27 13.88
CA TYR A 249 8.62 -4.69 14.08
C TYR A 249 7.15 -4.96 13.80
N PHE A 250 6.89 -6.03 13.06
CA PHE A 250 5.56 -6.55 12.76
C PHE A 250 5.62 -8.05 13.00
N GLN A 251 4.83 -8.53 13.96
CA GLN A 251 4.62 -9.97 14.14
C GLN A 251 3.62 -10.42 13.09
N ASP A 252 3.94 -11.47 12.33
CA ASP A 252 3.00 -12.03 11.36
C ASP A 252 1.81 -12.62 12.13
N PRO A 253 0.59 -12.07 11.98
CA PRO A 253 -0.59 -12.57 12.70
C PRO A 253 -0.98 -14.00 12.31
N LEU A 254 -0.48 -14.51 11.18
CA LEU A 254 -0.77 -15.85 10.68
C LEU A 254 0.30 -16.89 11.05
N GLU A 255 1.36 -16.52 11.77
CA GLU A 255 2.49 -17.44 12.04
C GLU A 255 2.06 -18.70 12.81
N GLU A 256 1.22 -18.54 13.83
CA GLU A 256 0.68 -19.65 14.63
C GLU A 256 -0.30 -20.53 13.84
N GLU A 257 -1.10 -19.93 12.95
CA GLU A 257 -2.04 -20.65 12.10
C GLU A 257 -1.32 -21.46 11.01
N GLN A 258 -0.31 -20.86 10.38
CA GLN A 258 0.54 -21.52 9.40
C GLN A 258 1.28 -22.71 10.01
N LYS A 259 1.81 -22.56 11.23
CA LYS A 259 2.49 -23.64 11.95
C LYS A 259 1.53 -24.79 12.29
N LYS A 260 0.34 -24.48 12.78
CA LYS A 260 -0.71 -25.49 13.06
C LYS A 260 -1.11 -26.25 11.79
N ASN A 261 -1.26 -25.53 10.67
CA ASN A 261 -1.60 -26.14 9.38
C ASN A 261 -0.47 -27.04 8.89
N ALA A 262 0.79 -26.60 8.98
CA ALA A 262 1.96 -27.40 8.62
C ALA A 262 2.12 -28.67 9.48
N GLU A 263 1.83 -28.59 10.78
CA GLU A 263 1.88 -29.74 11.70
C GLU A 263 0.74 -30.75 11.47
N SER A 264 -0.40 -30.31 10.91
CA SER A 264 -1.54 -31.19 10.59
C SER A 264 -1.39 -31.97 9.27
N TYR A 265 -0.49 -31.53 8.39
CA TYR A 265 -0.29 -32.10 7.06
C TYR A 265 0.07 -33.60 7.04
N PRO A 266 0.93 -34.11 7.94
CA PRO A 266 1.25 -35.55 8.00
C PRO A 266 0.05 -36.42 8.42
N GLU A 267 -0.84 -35.92 9.27
CA GLU A 267 -2.02 -36.68 9.72
C GLU A 267 -3.11 -36.78 8.64
N LEU A 268 -3.21 -35.76 7.78
CA LEU A 268 -4.12 -35.77 6.64
C LEU A 268 -3.67 -36.77 5.57
N LEU A 269 -2.37 -36.96 5.38
CA LEU A 269 -1.81 -37.89 4.41
C LEU A 269 -2.05 -39.37 4.79
N ASN A 270 -2.16 -39.68 6.09
CA ASN A 270 -2.48 -41.03 6.57
C ASN A 270 -3.98 -41.38 6.50
N ARG A 271 -4.83 -40.42 6.10
CA ARG A 271 -6.29 -40.58 6.00
C ARG A 271 -6.79 -40.83 4.58
N TYR A 272 -5.88 -40.88 3.60
CA TYR A 272 -6.08 -41.30 2.21
C TYR A 272 -5.14 -42.46 1.86
#